data_AF-A0A7R8X3H4-F1
#
_entry.id   AF-A0A7R8X3H4-F1
#
_cell.length_a   1.000
_cell.length_b   1.000
_cell.length_c   1.000
_cell.angle_alpha   90.00
_cell.angle_beta   90.00
_cell.angle_gamma   90.00
#
_symmetry.space_group_name_H-M   'P 1'
#
loop_
_entity.id
_entity.type
_entity.pdbx_description
1 polymer ?
#
loop_
_entity_poly.entity_id
_entity_poly.type
_entity_poly.pdbx_seq_one_letter_code
_entity_poly.pdbx_strand_id
1 'polypeptide(L)'
;MYADDIVIFSSSRDALQTAVNALELWARENSLQVNRQGESDEIPTRMLMFCPTCANILGVEEGPSCFRFACSTCPYVYNVNKKISNRMYPKLKEIDDVLGGSAAWENVDSTEEVCPKCTHPRAYFMQIQTRSADEPMTTFYKCCNPLCGHRWRD
;
A
#
# COMPACT_ATOMS: atom_id res chain seq x y z
N MET A 1 -23.36 50.15 45.76
CA MET A 1 -24.57 49.33 45.51
C MET A 1 -24.33 48.59 44.21
N TYR A 2 -24.74 47.31 44.15
CA TYR A 2 -24.21 46.19 43.33
C TYR A 2 -23.00 45.54 44.01
N ALA A 3 -23.21 44.73 45.05
CA ALA A 3 -23.81 43.38 45.07
C ALA A 3 -22.82 42.33 44.55
N ASP A 4 -22.39 41.53 45.51
CA ASP A 4 -21.55 40.36 45.43
C ASP A 4 -22.10 39.34 44.43
N ASP A 5 -21.19 38.60 43.77
CA ASP A 5 -21.38 37.17 43.53
C ASP A 5 -20.00 36.52 43.30
N ILE A 6 -19.43 36.08 44.43
CA ILE A 6 -18.35 35.11 44.50
C ILE A 6 -18.91 33.78 43.99
N VAL A 7 -18.53 33.38 42.77
CA VAL A 7 -18.83 32.02 42.30
C VAL A 7 -17.83 31.07 42.95
N ILE A 8 -18.26 30.50 44.07
CA ILE A 8 -17.63 29.35 44.73
C ILE A 8 -17.74 28.17 43.77
N PHE A 9 -16.62 27.69 43.22
CA PHE A 9 -16.57 26.43 42.48
C PHE A 9 -16.83 25.27 43.46
N SER A 10 -18.11 24.95 43.65
CA SER A 10 -18.54 23.75 44.34
C SER A 10 -18.56 22.58 43.37
N SER A 11 -17.71 21.59 43.68
CA SER A 11 -17.70 20.22 43.15
C SER A 11 -16.62 19.89 42.11
N SER A 12 -15.88 18.83 42.43
CA SER A 12 -14.85 18.19 41.61
C SER A 12 -15.36 17.55 40.31
N ARG A 13 -16.66 17.67 40.01
CA ARG A 13 -17.28 17.09 38.80
C ARG A 13 -17.20 18.03 37.59
N ASP A 14 -17.24 19.34 37.79
CA ASP A 14 -17.23 20.33 36.69
C ASP A 14 -15.85 20.44 36.02
N ALA A 15 -14.77 20.25 36.80
CA ALA A 15 -13.41 20.18 36.27
C ALA A 15 -13.20 18.94 35.38
N LEU A 16 -13.81 17.79 35.74
CA LEU A 16 -13.73 16.57 34.95
C LEU A 16 -14.52 16.68 33.65
N GLN A 17 -15.72 17.29 33.68
CA GLN A 17 -16.53 17.45 32.47
C GLN A 17 -15.85 18.39 31.45
N THR A 18 -15.17 19.43 31.93
CA THR A 18 -14.42 20.35 31.06
C THR A 18 -13.23 19.65 30.39
N ALA A 19 -12.54 18.75 31.11
CA ALA A 19 -11.43 17.96 30.57
C ALA A 19 -11.89 16.91 29.55
N VAL A 20 -13.02 16.24 29.79
CA VAL A 20 -13.62 15.28 28.84
C VAL A 20 -14.04 15.99 27.54
N ASN A 21 -14.71 17.14 27.65
CA ASN A 21 -15.12 17.90 26.47
C ASN A 21 -13.91 18.43 25.68
N ALA A 22 -12.81 18.81 26.35
CA ALA A 22 -11.57 19.22 25.68
C ALA A 22 -10.89 18.05 24.94
N LEU A 23 -10.91 16.83 25.51
CA LEU A 23 -10.40 15.62 24.86
C LEU A 23 -11.24 15.22 23.64
N GLU A 24 -12.58 15.36 23.71
CA GLU A 24 -13.46 15.07 22.59
C GLU A 24 -13.31 16.08 21.43
N LEU A 25 -13.08 17.36 21.74
CA LEU A 25 -12.78 18.38 20.73
C LEU A 25 -11.42 18.13 20.07
N TRP A 26 -10.39 17.77 20.83
CA TRP A 26 -9.09 17.36 20.29
C TRP A 26 -9.19 16.09 19.43
N ALA A 27 -10.02 15.12 19.83
CA ALA A 27 -10.27 13.90 19.04
C ALA A 27 -11.02 14.20 17.74
N ARG A 28 -11.97 15.14 17.74
CA ARG A 28 -12.67 15.61 16.53
C ARG A 28 -11.76 16.39 15.57
N GLU A 29 -10.86 17.22 16.10
CA GLU A 29 -9.88 17.95 15.27
C GLU A 29 -8.83 17.00 14.64
N ASN A 30 -8.38 15.97 15.37
CA ASN A 30 -7.44 14.99 14.82
C ASN A 30 -8.07 13.95 13.88
N SER A 31 -9.38 13.72 13.96
CA SER A 31 -10.08 12.76 13.08
C SER A 31 -10.17 13.22 11.62
N LEU A 32 -9.93 14.51 11.34
CA LEU A 32 -9.93 15.07 9.98
C LEU A 32 -8.52 15.10 9.33
N GLN A 33 -7.47 14.71 10.04
CA GLN A 33 -6.09 14.68 9.53
C GLN A 33 -5.68 13.32 8.94
N VAL A 34 -6.53 12.29 9.00
CA VAL A 34 -6.19 10.92 8.53
C VAL A 34 -6.28 10.74 7.02
N ASN A 35 -6.99 11.59 6.29
CA ASN A 35 -7.18 11.41 4.84
C ASN A 35 -6.72 12.64 4.04
N ARG A 36 -5.40 12.80 3.94
CA ARG A 36 -4.79 13.61 2.87
C ARG A 36 -3.30 13.28 2.72
N GLN A 37 -2.99 12.01 2.44
CA GLN A 37 -1.72 11.68 1.82
C GLN A 37 -2.02 11.32 0.37
N GLY A 38 -1.70 12.30 -0.48
CA GLY A 38 -1.70 12.15 -1.91
C GLY A 38 -0.99 10.87 -2.32
N GLU A 39 -1.68 10.18 -3.20
CA GLU A 39 -1.23 9.08 -4.02
C GLU A 39 -0.14 9.63 -4.96
N SER A 40 1.10 9.63 -4.50
CA SER A 40 2.27 9.67 -5.37
C SER A 40 2.96 8.33 -5.23
N ASP A 41 2.95 7.58 -6.34
CA ASP A 41 3.73 6.37 -6.57
C ASP A 41 5.24 6.65 -6.42
N GLU A 42 5.71 6.84 -5.20
CA GLU A 42 7.13 7.02 -4.93
C GLU A 42 7.80 5.65 -4.98
N ILE A 43 8.42 5.38 -6.12
CA ILE A 43 9.38 4.29 -6.32
C ILE A 43 10.41 4.36 -5.18
N PRO A 44 10.66 3.25 -4.48
CA PRO A 44 11.58 3.23 -3.36
C PRO A 44 13.00 3.61 -3.79
N THR A 45 13.47 4.76 -3.32
CA THR A 45 14.83 5.24 -3.56
C THR A 45 15.85 4.32 -2.88
N ARG A 46 16.48 3.45 -3.69
CA ARG A 46 17.77 2.85 -3.36
C ARG A 46 18.77 4.00 -3.11
N MET A 47 19.39 4.02 -1.92
CA MET A 47 20.45 5.00 -1.64
C MET A 47 21.68 4.62 -2.47
N LEU A 48 21.83 5.28 -3.61
CA LEU A 48 23.04 5.26 -4.41
C LEU A 48 23.88 6.48 -4.01
N MET A 49 25.11 6.23 -3.60
CA MET A 49 26.09 7.30 -3.35
C MET A 49 26.91 7.51 -4.61
N PHE A 50 27.00 8.76 -5.06
CA PHE A 50 27.76 9.14 -6.24
C PHE A 50 29.08 9.77 -5.85
N CYS A 51 30.11 9.51 -6.64
CA CYS A 51 31.40 10.14 -6.45
C CYS A 51 31.37 11.61 -6.92
N PRO A 52 31.92 12.57 -6.14
CA PRO A 52 31.90 13.98 -6.49
C PRO A 52 32.78 14.34 -7.71
N THR A 53 33.71 13.47 -8.11
CA THR A 53 34.67 13.74 -9.20
C THR A 53 34.30 13.01 -10.49
N CYS A 54 34.00 11.70 -10.41
CA CYS A 54 33.68 10.85 -11.57
C CYS A 54 32.16 10.77 -11.86
N ALA A 55 31.29 11.26 -10.96
CA ALA A 55 29.83 11.07 -10.98
C ALA A 55 29.36 9.60 -11.10
N ASN A 56 30.29 8.65 -11.00
CA ASN A 56 29.98 7.22 -10.99
C ASN A 56 29.48 6.78 -9.61
N ILE A 57 28.74 5.68 -9.62
CA ILE A 57 28.22 5.02 -8.42
C ILE A 57 29.40 4.46 -7.62
N LEU A 58 29.43 4.76 -6.33
CA LEU A 58 30.43 4.23 -5.41
C LEU A 58 30.08 2.79 -5.02
N GLY A 59 31.04 1.89 -5.19
CA GLY A 59 30.95 0.51 -4.70
C GLY A 59 31.37 0.42 -3.22
N VAL A 60 30.88 -0.58 -2.50
CA VAL A 60 31.32 -0.90 -1.13
C VAL A 60 32.48 -1.87 -1.22
N GLU A 61 33.60 -1.53 -0.59
CA GLU A 61 34.77 -2.39 -0.41
C GLU A 61 35.12 -2.58 1.07
N GLU A 62 35.73 -3.72 1.39
CA GLU A 62 36.31 -3.98 2.70
C GLU A 62 37.73 -3.41 2.77
N GLY A 63 37.94 -2.41 3.62
CA GLY A 63 39.27 -1.90 3.95
C GLY A 63 39.89 -2.64 5.14
N PRO A 64 41.17 -2.38 5.45
CA PRO A 64 41.90 -3.06 6.54
C PRO A 64 41.33 -2.79 7.94
N SER A 65 40.54 -1.74 8.13
CA SER A 65 39.98 -1.35 9.44
C SER A 65 38.50 -0.98 9.41
N CYS A 66 37.93 -0.69 8.24
CA CYS A 66 36.54 -0.27 8.08
C CYS A 66 36.04 -0.49 6.65
N PHE A 67 34.72 -0.58 6.48
CA PHE A 67 34.09 -0.53 5.15
C PHE A 67 34.31 0.84 4.52
N ARG A 68 34.64 0.85 3.23
CA ARG A 68 34.91 2.06 2.45
C ARG A 68 34.10 2.05 1.16
N PHE A 69 33.66 3.22 0.73
CA PHE A 69 33.06 3.43 -0.58
C PHE A 69 34.16 3.86 -1.57
N ALA A 70 34.33 3.13 -2.68
CA ALA A 70 35.36 3.40 -3.68
C ALA A 70 34.73 3.60 -5.08
N CYS A 71 35.24 4.58 -5.86
CA CYS A 71 34.89 4.71 -7.29
C CYS A 71 35.75 3.69 -8.07
N SER A 72 35.14 2.98 -9.02
CA SER A 72 35.87 2.05 -9.90
C SER A 72 36.76 2.76 -10.93
N THR A 73 36.52 4.05 -11.16
CA THR A 73 37.14 4.83 -12.24
C THR A 73 38.11 5.89 -11.72
N CYS A 74 38.08 6.23 -10.43
CA CYS A 74 38.96 7.24 -9.85
C CYS A 74 39.42 6.83 -8.44
N PRO A 75 40.56 7.35 -7.95
CA PRO A 75 41.12 6.97 -6.64
C PRO A 75 40.34 7.58 -5.45
N TYR A 76 39.10 8.02 -5.66
CA TYR A 76 38.26 8.54 -4.59
C TYR A 76 37.80 7.41 -3.67
N VAL A 77 38.08 7.58 -2.39
CA VAL A 77 37.71 6.64 -1.32
C VAL A 77 37.05 7.42 -0.20
N TYR A 78 35.93 6.90 0.31
CA TYR A 78 35.21 7.45 1.45
C TYR A 78 35.02 6.38 2.53
N ASN A 79 35.58 6.61 3.72
CA ASN A 79 35.51 5.64 4.83
C ASN A 79 34.20 5.79 5.61
N VAL A 80 33.51 4.66 5.83
CA VAL A 80 32.22 4.65 6.53
C VAL A 80 32.44 4.60 8.04
N ASN A 81 32.44 5.77 8.68
CA ASN A 81 32.63 5.89 10.13
C ASN A 81 31.33 5.80 10.94
N LYS A 82 30.16 5.87 10.28
CA LYS A 82 28.84 5.87 10.91
C LYS A 82 27.99 4.76 10.34
N LYS A 83 27.11 4.18 11.17
CA LYS A 83 26.13 3.21 10.70
C LYS A 83 25.14 3.89 9.75
N ILE A 84 25.16 3.50 8.49
CA ILE A 84 24.20 3.94 7.48
C ILE A 84 23.13 2.85 7.36
N SER A 85 21.87 3.19 7.61
CA SER A 85 20.74 2.28 7.40
C SER A 85 19.68 2.95 6.53
N ASN A 86 19.29 2.27 5.46
CA ASN A 86 18.12 2.64 4.70
C ASN A 86 17.03 1.59 4.96
N ARG A 87 15.86 2.04 5.39
CA ARG A 87 14.69 1.17 5.57
C ARG A 87 13.68 1.51 4.51
N MET A 88 13.46 0.57 3.62
CA MET A 88 12.38 0.64 2.65
C MET A 88 11.19 -0.14 3.20
N TYR A 89 10.02 0.48 3.22
CA TYR A 89 8.76 -0.20 3.50
C TYR A 89 8.06 -0.44 2.17
N PRO A 90 8.24 -1.61 1.52
CA PRO A 90 7.49 -1.94 0.32
C PRO A 90 6.00 -1.91 0.68
N LYS A 91 5.22 -1.10 -0.04
CA LYS A 91 3.78 -1.33 -0.10
C LYS A 91 3.58 -2.63 -0.87
N LEU A 92 2.84 -3.57 -0.27
CA LEU A 92 2.42 -4.75 -1.03
C LEU A 92 1.48 -4.27 -2.13
N LYS A 93 1.76 -4.67 -3.37
CA LYS A 93 0.81 -4.49 -4.45
C LYS A 93 -0.44 -5.29 -4.08
N GLU A 94 -1.61 -4.66 -4.15
CA GLU A 94 -2.85 -5.43 -4.09
C GLU A 94 -2.81 -6.46 -5.22
N ILE A 95 -3.20 -7.69 -4.90
CA ILE A 95 -3.28 -8.76 -5.89
C ILE A 95 -4.47 -8.38 -6.77
N ASP A 96 -4.21 -7.57 -7.80
CA ASP A 96 -5.17 -7.39 -8.87
C ASP A 96 -5.38 -8.78 -9.48
N ASP A 97 -6.63 -9.23 -9.47
CA ASP A 97 -7.00 -10.50 -10.05
C ASP A 97 -6.40 -10.53 -11.46
N VAL A 98 -5.62 -11.56 -11.77
CA VAL A 98 -4.92 -11.77 -13.07
C VAL A 98 -5.87 -11.67 -14.28
N LEU A 99 -7.18 -11.64 -14.03
CA LEU A 99 -8.26 -11.54 -15.00
C LEU A 99 -8.94 -10.15 -15.06
N GLY A 100 -8.34 -9.10 -14.48
CA GLY A 100 -8.77 -7.70 -14.67
C GLY A 100 -10.09 -7.33 -13.98
N GLY A 101 -10.10 -7.21 -12.65
CA GLY A 101 -11.20 -6.60 -11.89
C GLY A 101 -12.64 -6.99 -12.30
N SER A 102 -13.59 -6.07 -12.10
CA SER A 102 -14.98 -6.23 -12.54
C SER A 102 -15.17 -5.93 -14.03
N ALA A 103 -14.40 -4.98 -14.56
CA ALA A 103 -14.54 -4.45 -15.92
C ALA A 103 -14.16 -5.45 -17.03
N ALA A 104 -13.23 -6.38 -16.78
CA ALA A 104 -12.84 -7.35 -17.81
C ALA A 104 -13.94 -8.36 -18.14
N TRP A 105 -15.00 -8.45 -17.34
CA TRP A 105 -16.11 -9.39 -17.53
C TRP A 105 -17.36 -8.74 -18.13
N GLU A 106 -17.36 -7.43 -18.38
CA GLU A 106 -18.55 -6.71 -18.87
C GLU A 106 -18.86 -7.00 -20.34
N ASN A 107 -17.85 -7.37 -21.14
CA ASN A 107 -17.97 -7.63 -22.58
C ASN A 107 -17.67 -9.08 -22.97
N VAL A 108 -17.73 -9.99 -22.00
CA VAL A 108 -17.39 -11.41 -22.22
C VAL A 108 -18.65 -12.19 -22.57
N ASP A 109 -18.54 -13.11 -23.53
CA ASP A 109 -19.65 -13.96 -23.94
C ASP A 109 -20.12 -14.86 -22.79
N SER A 110 -21.42 -15.15 -22.79
CA SER A 110 -22.06 -16.06 -21.82
C SER A 110 -22.35 -17.41 -22.46
N THR A 111 -22.13 -18.48 -21.70
CA THR A 111 -22.47 -19.86 -22.08
C THR A 111 -23.48 -20.47 -21.09
N GLU A 112 -24.08 -21.60 -21.44
CA GLU A 112 -25.13 -22.29 -20.66
C GLU A 112 -24.59 -23.23 -19.55
N GLU A 113 -23.36 -22.98 -19.07
CA GLU A 113 -22.77 -23.77 -18.00
C GLU A 113 -23.36 -23.44 -16.62
N VAL A 114 -23.62 -24.48 -15.83
CA VAL A 114 -24.26 -24.35 -14.51
C VAL A 114 -23.22 -24.02 -13.44
N CYS A 115 -23.45 -22.93 -12.70
CA CYS A 115 -22.55 -22.56 -11.61
C CYS A 115 -22.57 -23.61 -10.47
N PRO A 116 -21.40 -24.13 -10.04
CA PRO A 116 -21.34 -25.17 -9.00
C PRO A 116 -21.80 -24.69 -7.61
N LYS A 117 -21.86 -23.37 -7.38
CA LYS A 117 -22.18 -22.78 -6.07
C LYS A 117 -23.65 -22.37 -5.92
N CYS A 118 -24.24 -21.78 -6.96
CA CYS A 118 -25.61 -21.24 -6.91
C CYS A 118 -26.56 -21.87 -7.92
N THR A 119 -26.08 -22.85 -8.72
CA THR A 119 -26.88 -23.59 -9.70
C THR A 119 -27.54 -22.69 -10.76
N HIS A 120 -26.99 -21.50 -10.98
CA HIS A 120 -27.45 -20.61 -12.03
C HIS A 120 -27.04 -21.18 -13.41
N PRO A 121 -27.94 -21.21 -14.41
CA PRO A 121 -27.71 -21.89 -15.69
C PRO A 121 -26.86 -21.08 -16.69
N ARG A 122 -26.28 -19.95 -16.27
CA ARG A 122 -25.47 -19.10 -17.14
C ARG A 122 -24.15 -18.70 -16.48
N ALA A 123 -23.09 -18.75 -17.25
CA ALA A 123 -21.76 -18.31 -16.84
C ALA A 123 -21.07 -17.54 -17.97
N TYR A 124 -20.38 -16.46 -17.63
CA TYR A 124 -19.42 -15.83 -18.53
C TYR A 124 -18.20 -16.74 -18.66
N PHE A 125 -17.64 -16.86 -19.86
CA PHE A 125 -16.45 -17.67 -20.09
C PHE A 125 -15.38 -16.88 -20.84
N MET A 126 -14.13 -17.02 -20.42
CA MET A 126 -12.98 -16.46 -21.13
C MET A 126 -11.93 -17.55 -21.34
N GLN A 127 -11.30 -17.55 -22.49
CA GLN A 127 -10.23 -18.49 -22.82
C GLN A 127 -8.91 -17.75 -22.82
N ILE A 128 -7.97 -18.21 -21.99
CA ILE A 128 -6.68 -17.55 -21.82
C ILE A 128 -5.57 -18.58 -22.02
N GLN A 129 -4.58 -18.18 -22.80
CA GLN A 129 -3.33 -18.91 -22.93
C GLN A 129 -2.46 -18.60 -21.72
N THR A 130 -2.42 -19.55 -20.77
CA THR A 130 -1.62 -19.40 -19.54
C THR A 130 -0.18 -19.91 -19.70
N ARG A 131 0.10 -20.65 -20.78
CA ARG A 131 1.37 -21.32 -21.08
C ARG A 131 1.71 -21.16 -22.57
N SER A 132 2.83 -21.77 -22.99
CA SER A 132 3.26 -21.79 -24.39
C SER A 132 2.14 -22.25 -25.33
N ALA A 133 2.21 -21.85 -26.59
CA ALA A 133 1.19 -22.11 -27.61
C ALA A 133 0.95 -23.60 -27.93
N ASP A 134 1.79 -24.50 -27.40
CA ASP A 134 1.70 -25.94 -27.60
C ASP A 134 0.68 -26.62 -26.67
N GLU A 135 0.20 -25.93 -25.63
CA GLU A 135 -0.86 -26.41 -24.74
C GLU A 135 -2.22 -25.82 -25.12
N PRO A 136 -3.34 -26.57 -24.95
CA PRO A 136 -4.67 -26.05 -25.23
C PRO A 136 -5.01 -24.88 -24.31
N MET A 137 -5.81 -23.93 -24.82
CA MET A 137 -6.29 -22.79 -24.05
C MET A 137 -7.06 -23.22 -22.80
N THR A 138 -6.83 -22.55 -21.68
CA THR A 138 -7.59 -22.83 -20.45
C THR A 138 -8.83 -21.94 -20.39
N THR A 139 -9.98 -22.53 -20.05
CA THR A 139 -11.25 -21.80 -19.95
C THR A 139 -11.54 -21.42 -18.50
N PHE A 140 -11.82 -20.15 -18.26
CA PHE A 140 -12.24 -19.63 -16.97
C PHE A 140 -13.70 -19.22 -17.04
N TYR A 141 -14.46 -19.61 -16.03
CA TYR A 141 -15.86 -19.29 -15.90
C TYR A 141 -16.09 -18.32 -14.74
N LYS A 142 -17.08 -17.44 -14.90
CA LYS A 142 -17.61 -16.57 -13.85
C LYS A 142 -19.13 -16.62 -13.87
N CYS A 143 -19.75 -16.84 -12.72
CA CYS A 143 -21.21 -16.87 -12.61
C CYS A 143 -21.83 -15.52 -13.04
N CYS A 144 -22.88 -15.56 -13.86
CA CYS A 144 -23.63 -14.36 -14.27
C CYS A 144 -24.46 -13.75 -13.13
N ASN A 145 -24.66 -14.47 -12.02
CA ASN A 145 -25.42 -13.97 -10.89
C ASN A 145 -24.57 -12.92 -10.11
N PRO A 146 -24.99 -11.65 -10.05
CA PRO A 146 -24.26 -10.59 -9.36
C PRO A 146 -24.10 -10.83 -7.86
N LEU A 147 -24.97 -11.65 -7.24
CA LEU A 147 -24.87 -12.02 -5.83
C LEU A 147 -23.87 -13.16 -5.57
N CYS A 148 -23.54 -13.96 -6.60
CA CYS A 148 -22.65 -15.11 -6.45
C CYS A 148 -21.21 -14.76 -6.83
N GLY A 149 -21.01 -14.23 -8.04
CA GLY A 149 -19.70 -13.85 -8.58
C GLY A 149 -18.64 -14.96 -8.56
N HIS A 150 -19.03 -16.23 -8.36
CA HIS A 150 -18.09 -17.33 -8.22
C HIS A 150 -17.33 -17.56 -9.51
N ARG A 151 -16.01 -17.73 -9.42
CA ARG A 151 -15.12 -18.03 -10.54
C ARG A 151 -14.55 -19.44 -10.39
N TRP A 152 -14.51 -20.19 -11.48
CA TRP A 152 -13.93 -21.54 -11.53
C TRP A 152 -13.22 -21.77 -12.87
N ARG A 153 -12.46 -22.86 -12.96
CA ARG A 153 -11.67 -23.25 -14.13
C ARG A 153 -12.10 -24.66 -14.56
N ASP A 154 -12.09 -24.89 -15.88
CA ASP A 154 -12.08 -26.22 -16.49
C ASP A 154 -10.77 -26.41 -17.30
#